data_AF-A0A3B9QEB3-F1
#
_entry.id   AF-A0A3B9QEB3-F1
#
_cell.length_a   1.000
_cell.length_b   1.000
_cell.length_c   1.000
_cell.angle_alpha   90.00
_cell.angle_beta   90.00
_cell.angle_gamma   90.00
#
_symmetry.space_group_name_H-M   'P 1'
#
loop_
_entity.id
_entity.type
_entity.pdbx_description
1 polymer ?
#
loop_
_entity_poly.entity_id
_entity_poly.type
_entity_poly.pdbx_seq_one_letter_code
_entity_poly.pdbx_strand_id
1 'polypeptide(L)'
;MNYENPYYRRVKGSNTMLVLCGHCKTGIALYQKVGKGRLLRMYVDRIIRSSIDLSGKPGALHCPNCNELLATRMTLKRKNTEAYVMVRGAYNTRWV
;
A
#
# COMPACT_ATOMS: atom_id res chain seq x y z
N MET A 1 -2.61 1.08 -12.54
CA MET A 1 -1.58 1.54 -11.59
C MET A 1 -0.70 2.53 -12.33
N ASN A 2 -1.05 3.81 -12.18
CA ASN A 2 -0.63 4.85 -13.12
C ASN A 2 0.46 5.75 -12.53
N TYR A 3 0.69 5.67 -11.22
CA TYR A 3 1.67 6.50 -10.52
C TYR A 3 2.86 5.64 -10.06
N GLU A 4 4.07 6.11 -10.35
CA GLU A 4 5.28 5.63 -9.70
C GLU A 4 5.41 6.30 -8.34
N ASN A 5 5.99 5.60 -7.38
CA ASN A 5 6.16 6.14 -6.05
C ASN A 5 7.53 6.82 -5.92
N PRO A 6 7.59 8.15 -5.73
CA PRO A 6 8.86 8.87 -5.61
C PRO A 6 9.65 8.49 -4.34
N TYR A 7 9.00 7.86 -3.36
CA TYR A 7 9.63 7.42 -2.11
C TYR A 7 10.10 5.97 -2.15
N TYR A 8 9.92 5.27 -3.27
CA TYR A 8 10.21 3.86 -3.39
C TYR A 8 11.70 3.54 -3.10
N ARG A 9 11.93 2.52 -2.28
CA ARG A 9 13.25 1.96 -1.98
C ARG A 9 13.17 0.44 -2.07
N ARG A 10 14.07 -0.16 -2.85
CA ARG A 10 14.15 -1.61 -3.00
C ARG A 10 14.59 -2.27 -1.69
N VAL A 11 13.81 -3.24 -1.22
CA VAL A 11 14.12 -4.03 -0.01
C VAL A 11 14.65 -5.41 -0.39
N LYS A 12 15.83 -5.80 0.12
CA LYS A 12 16.37 -7.16 -0.07
C LYS A 12 15.49 -8.20 0.64
N GLY A 13 15.26 -9.34 -0.01
CA GLY A 13 14.43 -10.43 0.55
C GLY A 13 12.93 -10.14 0.61
N SER A 14 12.45 -9.11 -0.10
CA SER A 14 11.01 -8.88 -0.29
C SER A 14 10.50 -9.58 -1.53
N ASN A 15 9.27 -10.07 -1.46
CA ASN A 15 8.51 -10.52 -2.62
C ASN A 15 7.49 -9.46 -3.02
N THR A 16 7.15 -9.43 -4.30
CA THR A 16 6.17 -8.50 -4.84
C THR A 16 4.76 -9.01 -4.55
N MET A 17 3.90 -8.11 -4.11
CA MET A 17 2.51 -8.39 -3.78
C MET A 17 1.62 -7.32 -4.40
N LEU A 18 0.59 -7.76 -5.10
CA LEU A 18 -0.48 -6.91 -5.59
C LEU A 18 -1.52 -6.71 -4.47
N VAL A 19 -1.79 -5.45 -4.15
CA VAL A 19 -2.83 -5.03 -3.22
C VAL A 19 -4.04 -4.58 -4.04
N LEU A 20 -5.19 -5.15 -3.74
CA LEU A 20 -6.46 -4.95 -4.45
C LEU A 20 -7.51 -4.41 -3.49
N CYS A 21 -8.47 -3.66 -4.00
CA CYS A 21 -9.66 -3.29 -3.23
C CYS A 21 -10.42 -4.56 -2.79
N GLY A 22 -10.91 -4.57 -1.55
CA GLY A 22 -11.74 -5.62 -0.98
C GLY A 22 -13.07 -5.77 -1.72
N HIS A 23 -13.66 -4.62 -2.06
CA HIS A 23 -14.97 -4.47 -2.67
C HIS A 23 -14.95 -4.67 -4.19
N CYS A 24 -14.34 -3.76 -4.95
CA CYS A 24 -14.40 -3.76 -6.42
C CYS A 24 -13.22 -4.47 -7.11
N LYS A 25 -12.28 -5.03 -6.34
CA LYS A 25 -11.07 -5.73 -6.82
C LYS A 25 -10.10 -4.90 -7.67
N THR A 26 -10.30 -3.59 -7.80
CA THR A 26 -9.37 -2.69 -8.48
C THR A 26 -7.96 -2.79 -7.87
N GLY A 27 -6.93 -2.87 -8.73
CA GLY A 27 -5.53 -2.84 -8.31
C GLY A 27 -5.15 -1.51 -7.69
N ILE A 28 -4.70 -1.52 -6.45
CA ILE A 28 -4.39 -0.33 -5.66
C ILE A 28 -2.90 -0.04 -5.66
N ALA A 29 -2.10 -1.05 -5.33
CA ALA A 29 -0.66 -0.89 -5.21
C ALA A 29 0.07 -2.18 -5.52
N LEU A 30 1.26 -2.04 -6.11
CA LEU A 30 2.26 -3.09 -6.18
C LEU A 30 3.26 -2.85 -5.04
N TYR A 31 3.43 -3.82 -4.16
CA TYR A 31 4.07 -3.63 -2.87
C TYR A 31 5.15 -4.67 -2.58
N GLN A 32 6.25 -4.23 -1.95
CA GLN A 32 7.31 -5.10 -1.48
C GLN A 32 7.02 -5.64 -0.07
N LYS A 33 6.56 -6.89 -0.01
CA LYS A 33 6.26 -7.57 1.25
C LYS A 33 7.43 -8.45 1.69
N VAL A 34 7.91 -8.18 2.90
CA VAL A 34 8.87 -9.04 3.61
C VAL A 34 8.11 -10.01 4.51
N GLY A 35 8.43 -11.30 4.43
CA GLY A 35 7.80 -12.38 5.20
C GLY A 35 6.40 -12.78 4.71
N LYS A 36 5.92 -13.94 5.18
CA LYS A 36 4.71 -14.62 4.66
C LYS A 36 3.38 -14.16 5.29
N GLY A 37 3.42 -13.44 6.41
CA GLY A 37 2.20 -13.03 7.13
C GLY A 37 1.38 -11.94 6.41
N ARG A 38 0.14 -11.73 6.89
CA ARG A 38 -0.81 -10.74 6.37
C ARG A 38 -0.22 -9.33 6.34
N LEU A 39 -0.61 -8.55 5.31
CA LEU A 39 -0.25 -7.15 5.18
C LEU A 39 -1.08 -6.28 6.16
N LEU A 40 -0.55 -5.95 7.34
CA LEU A 40 -1.21 -5.06 8.29
C LEU A 40 -0.86 -3.58 8.05
N ARG A 41 0.37 -3.34 7.59
CA ARG A 41 0.91 -2.01 7.34
C ARG A 41 1.61 -2.02 5.99
N MET A 42 1.26 -1.06 5.17
CA MET A 42 1.86 -0.82 3.87
C MET A 42 2.77 0.40 3.97
N TYR A 43 4.08 0.17 4.14
CA TYR A 43 5.06 1.25 4.25
C TYR A 43 5.16 2.02 2.94
N VAL A 44 5.15 3.35 3.02
CA VAL A 44 5.15 4.22 1.83
C VAL A 44 6.36 3.92 0.96
N ASP A 45 7.54 3.76 1.55
CA ASP A 45 8.80 3.50 0.84
C ASP A 45 8.87 2.12 0.16
N ARG A 46 7.95 1.20 0.45
CA ARG A 46 7.90 -0.15 -0.14
C ARG A 46 6.85 -0.30 -1.23
N ILE A 47 6.07 0.74 -1.49
CA ILE A 47 5.14 0.77 -2.61
C ILE A 47 5.96 1.01 -3.88
N ILE A 48 5.88 0.10 -4.84
CA ILE A 48 6.58 0.21 -6.12
C ILE A 48 5.79 1.15 -7.04
N ARG A 49 4.50 0.85 -7.22
CA ARG A 49 3.56 1.61 -8.05
C ARG A 49 2.18 1.61 -7.41
N SER A 50 1.39 2.63 -7.72
CA SER A 50 0.07 2.84 -7.14
C SER A 50 -0.92 3.33 -8.19
N SER A 51 -2.21 3.09 -7.94
CA SER A 51 -3.31 3.71 -8.70
C SER A 51 -3.73 5.07 -8.13
N ILE A 52 -3.17 5.44 -6.98
CA ILE A 52 -3.38 6.72 -6.28
C ILE A 52 -2.04 7.45 -6.25
N ASP A 53 -2.04 8.77 -6.47
CA ASP A 53 -0.81 9.57 -6.35
C ASP A 53 -0.33 9.59 -4.89
N LEU A 54 0.92 9.16 -4.68
CA LEU A 54 1.56 9.09 -3.37
C LEU A 54 2.48 10.28 -3.11
N SER A 55 2.71 11.16 -4.10
CA SER A 55 3.63 12.30 -3.99
C SER A 55 3.20 13.28 -2.90
N GLY A 56 1.89 13.53 -2.77
CA GLY A 56 1.31 14.34 -1.69
C GLY A 56 1.17 13.60 -0.36
N LYS A 57 1.52 12.30 -0.28
CA LYS A 57 1.35 11.43 0.90
C LYS A 57 -0.05 11.56 1.51
N PRO A 58 -1.11 11.14 0.81
CA PRO A 58 -2.47 11.34 1.28
C PRO A 58 -2.69 10.81 2.71
N GLY A 59 -3.56 11.48 3.48
CA GLY A 59 -3.86 11.06 4.86
C GLY A 59 -4.58 9.73 4.96
N ALA A 60 -5.25 9.30 3.89
CA ALA A 60 -5.90 8.01 3.77
C ALA A 60 -5.88 7.53 2.30
N LEU A 61 -5.96 6.23 2.11
CA LEU A 61 -6.10 5.62 0.79
C LEU A 61 -7.55 5.21 0.59
N HIS A 62 -8.20 5.87 -0.37
CA HIS A 62 -9.51 5.48 -0.87
C HIS A 62 -9.34 4.76 -2.21
N CYS A 63 -10.20 3.79 -2.49
CA CYS A 63 -10.19 3.14 -3.79
C CYS A 63 -10.55 4.18 -4.89
N PRO A 64 -9.75 4.34 -5.95
CA PRO A 64 -10.07 5.30 -7.01
C PRO A 64 -11.31 4.93 -7.84
N ASN A 65 -11.82 3.71 -7.69
CA ASN A 65 -12.97 3.21 -8.45
C ASN A 65 -14.28 3.23 -7.64
N CYS A 66 -14.27 2.76 -6.39
CA CYS A 66 -15.48 2.67 -5.54
C CYS A 66 -15.43 3.54 -4.28
N ASN A 67 -14.38 4.35 -4.12
CA ASN A 67 -14.16 5.25 -2.98
C ASN A 67 -14.10 4.59 -1.58
N GLU A 68 -14.08 3.26 -1.49
CA GLU A 68 -13.96 2.52 -0.23
C GLU A 68 -12.66 2.92 0.52
N LEU A 69 -12.75 3.09 1.84
CA LEU A 69 -11.58 3.38 2.68
C LEU A 69 -10.73 2.13 2.88
N LEU A 70 -9.53 2.12 2.31
CA LEU A 70 -8.63 0.97 2.31
C LEU A 70 -7.61 1.01 3.45
N ALA A 71 -7.11 2.21 3.76
CA ALA A 71 -6.06 2.38 4.75
C ALA A 71 -5.94 3.84 5.22
N THR A 72 -5.37 4.05 6.41
CA THR A 72 -5.10 5.39 6.97
C THR A 72 -3.61 5.59 7.17
N ARG A 73 -3.07 6.77 6.81
CA ARG A 73 -1.66 7.11 6.99
C ARG A 73 -1.34 7.26 8.47
N MET A 74 -0.19 6.72 8.86
CA MET A 74 0.35 6.82 10.20
C MET A 74 1.87 6.99 10.13
N THR A 75 2.40 7.89 10.94
CA THR A 75 3.85 8.06 11.12
C THR A 75 4.32 7.20 12.30
N LEU A 76 5.21 6.24 12.04
CA LEU A 76 5.81 5.43 13.08
C LEU A 76 7.00 6.16 13.69
N LYS A 77 6.79 6.76 14.88
CA LYS A 77 7.77 7.58 15.61
C LYS A 77 9.15 6.92 15.76
N ARG A 78 9.20 5.61 16.03
CA ARG A 78 10.47 4.87 16.28
C ARG A 78 11.41 4.78 15.08
N LYS A 79 10.89 4.83 13.85
CA LYS A 79 11.69 4.70 12.62
C LYS A 79 11.57 5.92 11.70
N ASN A 80 10.85 6.95 12.16
CA ASN A 80 10.43 8.10 11.36
C ASN A 80 9.93 7.70 9.96
N THR A 81 9.20 6.58 9.89
CA THR A 81 8.75 5.99 8.63
C THR A 81 7.24 6.07 8.55
N GLU A 82 6.75 6.32 7.35
CA GLU A 82 5.35 6.48 7.08
C GLU A 82 4.77 5.20 6.52
N ALA A 83 3.60 4.84 7.01
CA ALA A 83 2.90 3.65 6.58
C ALA A 83 1.40 3.89 6.54
N TYR A 84 0.73 3.18 5.65
CA TYR A 84 -0.71 3.06 5.64
C TYR A 84 -1.12 1.85 6.48
N VAL A 85 -1.89 2.08 7.52
CA VAL A 85 -2.51 1.03 8.33
C VAL A 85 -3.73 0.53 7.58
N MET A 86 -3.72 -0.73 7.20
CA MET A 86 -4.77 -1.30 6.35
C MET A 86 -6.04 -1.54 7.15
N VAL A 87 -7.20 -1.12 6.62
CA VAL A 87 -8.50 -1.39 7.22
C VAL A 87 -8.83 -2.87 7.05
N ARG A 88 -9.17 -3.55 8.14
CA ARG A 88 -9.41 -5.00 8.14
C ARG A 88 -10.59 -5.33 7.21
N GLY A 89 -10.35 -6.13 6.18
CA GLY A 89 -11.39 -6.61 5.25
C GLY A 89 -11.61 -5.71 4.03
N ALA A 90 -11.09 -4.48 4.05
CA ALA A 90 -11.25 -3.53 2.94
C ALA A 90 -10.31 -3.81 1.75
N TYR A 91 -9.41 -4.79 1.83
CA TYR A 91 -8.40 -5.08 0.81
C TYR A 91 -8.16 -6.58 0.65
N ASN A 92 -7.71 -6.96 -0.54
CA ASN A 92 -7.19 -8.29 -0.85
C ASN A 92 -5.71 -8.20 -1.25
N THR A 93 -4.99 -9.31 -1.14
CA THR A 93 -3.58 -9.38 -1.53
C THR A 93 -3.30 -10.64 -2.33
N ARG A 94 -2.46 -10.51 -3.37
CA ARG A 94 -2.01 -11.63 -4.20
C ARG A 94 -0.51 -11.51 -4.46
N TRP A 95 0.24 -12.61 -4.34
CA TRP A 95 1.66 -12.64 -4.71
C TRP A 95 1.83 -12.56 -6.22
N VAL A 96 2.87 -11.86 -6.67
CA VAL A 96 3.24 -11.68 -8.08
C VAL A 96 4.66 -12.18 -8.29
#